data_AF-A0A3B9SYL2-F1
#
_entry.id   AF-A0A3B9SYL2-F1
#
_cell.length_a   1.000
_cell.length_b   1.000
_cell.length_c   1.000
_cell.angle_alpha   90.00
_cell.angle_beta   90.00
_cell.angle_gamma   90.00
#
_symmetry.space_group_name_H-M   'P 1'
#
loop_
_entity.id
_entity.type
_entity.pdbx_description
1 polymer ?
#
loop_
_entity_poly.entity_id
_entity_poly.type
_entity_poly.pdbx_seq_one_letter_code
_entity_poly.pdbx_strand_id
1 'polypeptide(L)'
;QKLLQGDINEKALVSVDFKKEDSGKWRMTNGLGEKTVTYQVAADTGSVLRMGWGCWDPYYIDPDSGKEGKWLQFSLDPITVDETGHADITVSLPIDATNAALEVYSYSDASGKRDADDVILEAVYAS
;
A
#
# COMPACT_ATOMS: atom_id res chain seq x y z
N GLN A 1 40.91 -21.37 -7.89
CA GLN A 1 40.33 -20.17 -7.24
C GLN A 1 38.83 -20.41 -7.17
N LYS A 2 38.27 -20.60 -5.98
CA LYS A 2 36.86 -20.99 -5.78
C LYS A 2 36.05 -19.69 -5.73
N LEU A 3 35.26 -19.41 -6.77
CA LEU A 3 34.31 -18.30 -6.77
C LEU A 3 33.15 -18.70 -5.85
N LEU A 4 33.03 -18.02 -4.71
CA LEU A 4 31.84 -18.09 -3.87
C LEU A 4 30.72 -17.42 -4.66
N GLN A 5 29.84 -18.24 -5.20
CA GLN A 5 28.57 -17.82 -5.78
C GLN A 5 27.78 -17.21 -4.62
N GLY A 6 27.63 -15.89 -4.64
CA GLY A 6 26.77 -15.21 -3.67
C GLY A 6 25.35 -15.67 -3.92
N ASP A 7 24.73 -16.29 -2.92
CA ASP A 7 23.29 -16.51 -2.87
C ASP A 7 22.60 -15.14 -2.81
N ILE A 8 22.44 -14.51 -3.97
CA ILE A 8 21.45 -13.46 -4.15
C ILE A 8 20.11 -14.19 -4.22
N ASN A 9 19.48 -14.36 -3.06
CA ASN A 9 18.05 -14.61 -3.00
C ASN A 9 17.35 -13.37 -3.58
N GLU A 10 17.26 -13.29 -4.91
CA GLU A 10 16.35 -12.37 -5.58
C GLU A 10 14.93 -12.74 -5.11
N LYS A 11 14.39 -11.98 -4.15
CA LYS A 11 12.97 -12.06 -3.84
C LYS A 11 12.22 -11.70 -5.12
N ALA A 12 11.51 -12.67 -5.67
CA ALA A 12 10.68 -12.43 -6.85
C ALA A 12 9.57 -11.42 -6.49
N LEU A 13 9.67 -10.21 -7.03
CA LEU A 13 8.60 -9.22 -6.92
C LEU A 13 7.46 -9.66 -7.82
N VAL A 14 6.27 -9.78 -7.24
CA VAL A 14 5.04 -10.10 -7.97
C VAL A 14 4.24 -8.82 -8.10
N SER A 15 3.91 -8.43 -9.34
CA SER A 15 2.98 -7.32 -9.58
C SER A 15 1.57 -7.70 -9.12
N VAL A 16 0.92 -6.76 -8.44
CA VAL A 16 -0.43 -6.89 -7.90
C VAL A 16 -1.37 -6.02 -8.72
N ASP A 17 -2.45 -6.61 -9.24
CA ASP A 17 -3.48 -5.86 -9.93
C ASP A 17 -4.28 -4.98 -8.96
N PHE A 18 -4.56 -3.75 -9.38
CA PHE A 18 -5.34 -2.80 -8.59
C PHE A 18 -6.35 -2.02 -9.45
N LYS A 19 -7.36 -1.48 -8.79
CA LYS A 19 -8.40 -0.64 -9.40
C LYS A 19 -8.64 0.59 -8.53
N LYS A 20 -8.73 1.78 -9.14
CA LYS A 20 -9.22 2.99 -8.47
C LYS A 20 -10.72 2.86 -8.19
N GLU A 21 -11.12 2.98 -6.93
CA GLU A 21 -12.53 2.91 -6.50
C GLU A 21 -13.14 4.30 -6.36
N ASP A 22 -12.37 5.26 -5.85
CA ASP A 22 -12.78 6.64 -5.58
C ASP A 22 -11.55 7.58 -5.66
N SER A 23 -11.77 8.87 -5.49
CA SER A 23 -10.70 9.87 -5.39
C SER A 23 -9.70 9.49 -4.29
N GLY A 24 -8.43 9.37 -4.66
CA GLY A 24 -7.37 8.93 -3.77
C GLY A 24 -7.49 7.51 -3.21
N LYS A 25 -8.36 6.64 -3.76
CA LYS A 25 -8.60 5.29 -3.21
C LYS A 25 -8.48 4.18 -4.23
N TRP A 26 -7.68 3.18 -3.89
CA TRP A 26 -7.43 2.00 -4.73
C TRP A 26 -7.62 0.70 -3.97
N ARG A 27 -8.11 -0.31 -4.68
CA ARG A 27 -8.35 -1.68 -4.17
C ARG A 27 -7.50 -2.67 -4.94
N MET A 28 -6.97 -3.65 -4.21
CA MET A 28 -6.31 -4.83 -4.74
C MET A 28 -7.06 -6.07 -4.27
N THR A 29 -7.24 -7.03 -5.17
CA THR A 29 -8.08 -8.22 -4.95
C THR A 29 -7.37 -9.54 -5.26
N ASN A 30 -6.22 -9.48 -5.94
CA ASN A 30 -5.48 -10.65 -6.41
C ASN A 30 -3.98 -10.46 -6.17
N GLY A 31 -3.22 -11.55 -6.01
CA GLY A 31 -1.75 -11.50 -5.93
C GLY A 31 -1.15 -11.11 -4.57
N LEU A 32 -1.99 -10.85 -3.56
CA LEU A 32 -1.61 -10.38 -2.23
C LEU A 32 -0.91 -11.46 -1.38
N GLY A 33 -1.53 -12.60 -1.08
CA GLY A 33 -0.90 -13.70 -0.30
C GLY A 33 -0.32 -13.29 1.06
N GLU A 34 0.42 -14.20 1.72
CA GLU A 34 1.29 -13.88 2.87
C GLU A 34 2.49 -13.04 2.39
N LYS A 35 2.28 -11.75 2.12
CA LYS A 35 3.33 -10.91 1.54
C LYS A 35 3.46 -9.57 2.22
N THR A 36 4.67 -9.04 2.10
CA THR A 36 4.91 -7.61 2.23
C THR A 36 4.52 -6.95 0.91
N VAL A 37 3.67 -5.93 0.98
CA VAL A 37 3.18 -5.18 -0.17
C VAL A 37 3.78 -3.78 -0.15
N THR A 38 4.35 -3.36 -1.28
CA THR A 38 4.82 -2.00 -1.52
C THR A 38 3.91 -1.30 -2.51
N TYR A 39 3.36 -0.16 -2.12
CA TYR A 39 2.62 0.77 -2.97
C TYR A 39 3.55 1.88 -3.42
N GLN A 40 3.60 2.13 -4.71
CA GLN A 40 4.31 3.28 -5.27
C GLN A 40 3.30 4.30 -5.75
N VAL A 41 3.29 5.47 -5.11
CA VAL A 41 2.44 6.61 -5.49
C VAL A 41 3.27 7.72 -6.10
N ALA A 42 2.72 8.40 -7.10
CA ALA A 42 3.28 9.61 -7.69
C ALA A 42 2.42 10.83 -7.36
N ALA A 43 3.09 11.95 -7.06
CA ALA A 43 2.51 13.25 -6.74
C ALA A 43 3.56 14.37 -6.87
N ASP A 44 3.17 15.64 -6.65
CA ASP A 44 4.11 16.76 -6.76
C ASP A 44 5.24 16.64 -5.71
N THR A 45 6.48 16.89 -6.13
CA THR A 45 7.66 16.84 -5.25
C THR A 45 7.52 17.77 -4.05
N GLY A 46 7.92 17.32 -2.86
CA GLY A 46 7.88 18.11 -1.63
C GLY A 46 6.49 18.30 -1.02
N SER A 47 5.45 17.73 -1.63
CA SER A 47 4.12 17.64 -1.05
C SER A 47 4.06 16.63 0.09
N VAL A 48 3.03 16.75 0.94
CA VAL A 48 2.76 15.84 2.05
C VAL A 48 1.47 15.08 1.78
N LEU A 49 1.59 13.75 1.82
CA LEU A 49 0.49 12.81 1.72
C LEU A 49 0.12 12.31 3.12
N ARG A 50 -1.17 12.37 3.46
CA ARG A 50 -1.72 11.63 4.61
C ARG A 50 -2.54 10.48 4.08
N MET A 51 -2.07 9.28 4.38
CA MET A 51 -2.60 8.06 3.80
C MET A 51 -2.95 7.06 4.89
N GLY A 52 -3.73 6.07 4.50
CA GLY A 52 -3.86 4.84 5.24
C GLY A 52 -4.03 3.67 4.29
N TRP A 53 -3.96 2.48 4.86
CA TRP A 53 -4.21 1.26 4.15
C TRP A 53 -5.14 0.38 4.97
N GLY A 54 -5.75 -0.58 4.31
CA GLY A 54 -6.55 -1.57 5.00
C GLY A 54 -6.57 -2.90 4.27
N CYS A 55 -7.01 -3.93 4.97
CA CYS A 55 -7.21 -5.25 4.39
C CYS A 55 -8.41 -5.95 5.03
N TRP A 56 -8.97 -6.90 4.29
CA TRP A 56 -9.94 -7.83 4.86
C TRP A 56 -9.19 -8.98 5.51
N ASP A 57 -9.33 -9.11 6.82
CA ASP A 57 -8.84 -10.25 7.59
C ASP A 57 -10.00 -11.25 7.77
N PRO A 58 -9.98 -12.41 7.09
CA PRO A 58 -11.04 -13.41 7.21
C PRO A 58 -11.00 -14.15 8.56
N TYR A 59 -9.89 -14.12 9.30
CA TYR A 59 -9.70 -14.87 10.54
C TYR A 59 -9.93 -14.04 11.80
N TYR A 60 -10.12 -12.73 11.66
CA TYR A 60 -10.53 -11.91 12.78
C TYR A 60 -11.85 -12.43 13.35
N ILE A 61 -11.86 -12.79 14.64
CA ILE A 61 -13.08 -13.16 15.37
C ILE A 61 -13.49 -11.97 16.22
N ASP A 62 -14.68 -11.44 15.94
CA ASP A 62 -15.28 -10.37 16.74
C ASP A 62 -15.57 -10.91 18.16
N PRO A 63 -15.01 -10.29 19.22
CA PRO A 63 -15.07 -10.85 20.57
C PRO A 63 -16.47 -10.81 21.17
N ASP A 64 -17.36 -9.93 20.69
CA ASP A 64 -18.70 -9.74 21.25
C ASP A 64 -19.73 -10.64 20.55
N SER A 65 -19.58 -10.85 19.24
CA SER A 65 -20.54 -11.57 18.41
C SER A 65 -20.06 -12.95 17.93
N GLY A 66 -18.76 -13.24 18.04
CA GLY A 66 -18.15 -14.48 17.54
C GLY A 66 -18.12 -14.60 16.02
N LYS A 67 -18.43 -13.52 15.28
CA LYS A 67 -18.41 -13.53 13.81
C LYS A 67 -16.99 -13.42 13.28
N GLU A 68 -16.72 -14.21 12.24
CA GLU A 68 -15.45 -14.17 11.50
C GLU A 68 -15.48 -13.08 10.42
N GLY A 69 -14.32 -12.46 10.21
CA GLY A 69 -14.09 -11.50 9.14
C GLY A 69 -14.23 -10.05 9.59
N LYS A 70 -13.21 -9.23 9.32
CA LYS A 70 -13.25 -7.78 9.55
C LYS A 70 -12.37 -7.02 8.58
N TRP A 71 -12.86 -5.85 8.17
CA TRP A 71 -12.01 -4.86 7.52
C TRP A 71 -11.14 -4.16 8.58
N LEU A 72 -9.83 -4.35 8.47
CA LEU A 72 -8.84 -3.66 9.29
C LEU A 72 -8.35 -2.43 8.52
N GLN A 73 -8.29 -1.28 9.19
CA GLN A 73 -7.79 -0.03 8.61
C GLN A 73 -6.73 0.58 9.52
N PHE A 74 -5.64 1.01 8.90
CA PHE A 74 -4.45 1.53 9.55
C PHE A 74 -4.08 2.88 8.93
N SER A 75 -3.84 3.88 9.78
CA SER A 75 -3.29 5.16 9.34
C SER A 75 -1.78 5.05 9.20
N LEU A 76 -1.23 5.77 8.24
CA LEU A 76 0.21 5.95 8.07
C LEU A 76 0.61 7.31 8.61
N ASP A 77 1.87 7.41 9.02
CA ASP A 77 2.46 8.72 9.27
C ASP A 77 2.48 9.56 7.97
N PRO A 78 2.47 10.89 8.08
CA PRO A 78 2.57 11.75 6.90
C PRO A 78 3.85 11.46 6.12
N ILE A 79 3.73 11.33 4.81
CA ILE A 79 4.85 11.04 3.91
C ILE A 79 5.08 12.26 3.03
N THR A 80 6.32 12.74 3.01
CA THR A 80 6.74 13.78 2.07
C THR A 80 7.21 13.12 0.78
N VAL A 81 6.66 13.55 -0.35
CA VAL A 81 7.05 13.07 -1.68
C VAL A 81 8.45 13.58 -2.00
N ASP A 82 9.33 12.68 -2.45
CA ASP A 82 10.73 13.01 -2.67
C ASP A 82 10.95 13.80 -3.99
N GLU A 83 12.22 14.06 -4.31
CA GLU A 83 12.60 14.82 -5.52
C GLU A 83 12.32 14.07 -6.83
N THR A 84 12.07 12.75 -6.77
CA THR A 84 11.69 11.95 -7.94
C THR A 84 10.21 12.07 -8.25
N GLY A 85 9.40 12.59 -7.32
CA GLY A 85 7.95 12.68 -7.45
C GLY A 85 7.23 11.42 -6.99
N HIS A 86 7.94 10.48 -6.37
CA HIS A 86 7.40 9.21 -5.90
C HIS A 86 7.46 9.07 -4.38
N ALA A 87 6.59 8.23 -3.84
CA ALA A 87 6.66 7.75 -2.48
C ALA A 87 6.30 6.27 -2.43
N ASP A 88 7.16 5.48 -1.77
CA ASP A 88 6.94 4.06 -1.56
C ASP A 88 6.42 3.79 -0.14
N ILE A 89 5.32 3.07 -0.05
CA ILE A 89 4.69 2.67 1.21
C ILE A 89 4.76 1.17 1.30
N THR A 90 5.44 0.64 2.32
CA THR A 90 5.58 -0.82 2.51
C THR A 90 4.82 -1.27 3.74
N VAL A 91 3.95 -2.27 3.58
CA VAL A 91 3.09 -2.81 4.65
C VAL A 91 3.13 -4.34 4.64
N SER A 92 2.93 -4.96 5.81
CA SER A 92 2.79 -6.41 5.91
C SER A 92 1.32 -6.78 6.04
N LEU A 93 0.84 -7.65 5.16
CA LEU A 93 -0.54 -8.13 5.20
C LEU A 93 -0.69 -9.35 6.13
N PRO A 94 -1.87 -9.57 6.71
CA PRO A 94 -2.20 -10.83 7.37
C PRO A 94 -2.08 -12.05 6.45
N ILE A 95 -1.86 -13.21 7.06
CA ILE A 95 -1.95 -14.52 6.41
C ILE A 95 -3.33 -14.65 5.77
N ASP A 96 -3.36 -14.88 4.46
CA ASP A 96 -4.57 -14.95 3.62
C ASP A 96 -5.38 -13.65 3.43
N ALA A 97 -4.75 -12.49 3.53
CA ALA A 97 -5.37 -11.24 3.07
C ALA A 97 -5.77 -11.37 1.59
N THR A 98 -7.09 -11.40 1.34
CA THR A 98 -7.66 -11.53 -0.02
C THR A 98 -7.95 -10.18 -0.65
N ASN A 99 -8.08 -9.14 0.16
CA ASN A 99 -8.33 -7.77 -0.30
C ASN A 99 -7.48 -6.81 0.52
N ALA A 100 -6.88 -5.84 -0.17
CA ALA A 100 -6.22 -4.71 0.45
C ALA A 100 -6.58 -3.42 -0.29
N ALA A 101 -6.42 -2.29 0.38
CA ALA A 101 -6.69 -0.98 -0.20
C ALA A 101 -5.70 0.06 0.33
N LEU A 102 -5.42 1.05 -0.50
CA LEU A 102 -4.70 2.27 -0.14
C LEU A 102 -5.64 3.46 -0.30
N GLU A 103 -5.59 4.40 0.63
CA GLU A 103 -6.41 5.60 0.61
C GLU A 103 -5.59 6.83 1.00
N VAL A 104 -5.71 7.90 0.22
CA VAL A 104 -5.15 9.23 0.47
C VAL A 104 -6.26 10.10 1.04
N TYR A 105 -6.17 10.43 2.33
CA TYR A 105 -7.16 11.27 3.01
C TYR A 105 -6.90 12.77 2.78
N SER A 106 -5.62 13.14 2.60
CA SER A 106 -5.25 14.52 2.27
C SER A 106 -3.94 14.58 1.52
N TYR A 107 -3.89 15.53 0.59
CA TYR A 107 -2.74 15.89 -0.20
C TYR A 107 -2.56 17.42 -0.12
N SER A 108 -1.34 17.86 0.20
CA SER A 108 -1.04 19.30 0.35
C SER A 108 0.40 19.61 0.05
N ASP A 109 0.67 20.81 -0.43
CA ASP A 109 2.00 21.37 -0.64
C ASP A 109 2.16 22.71 0.12
N ALA A 110 3.24 23.44 -0.14
CA ALA A 110 3.48 24.75 0.45
C ALA A 110 2.43 25.81 0.05
N SER A 111 1.69 25.59 -1.03
CA SER A 111 0.62 26.46 -1.54
C SER A 111 -0.75 26.12 -0.94
N GLY A 112 -0.91 24.94 -0.34
CA GLY A 112 -2.10 24.55 0.41
C GLY A 112 -2.62 23.16 0.07
N LYS A 113 -3.92 22.94 0.28
CA LYS A 113 -4.58 21.67 -0.02
C LYS A 113 -4.71 21.48 -1.54
N ARG A 114 -4.47 20.26 -1.99
CA ARG A 114 -4.55 19.82 -3.38
C ARG A 114 -5.61 18.73 -3.52
N ASP A 115 -5.95 18.35 -4.75
CA ASP A 115 -6.95 17.32 -5.02
C ASP A 115 -6.32 15.92 -4.87
N ALA A 116 -6.94 15.03 -4.10
CA ALA A 116 -6.44 13.66 -3.95
C ALA A 116 -6.48 12.88 -5.28
N ASP A 117 -7.26 13.32 -6.26
CA ASP A 117 -7.26 12.77 -7.61
C ASP A 117 -5.97 13.01 -8.39
N ASP A 118 -5.17 14.00 -7.99
CA ASP A 118 -3.85 14.28 -8.58
C ASP A 118 -2.80 13.26 -8.11
N VAL A 119 -3.09 12.48 -7.07
CA VAL A 119 -2.22 11.39 -6.62
C VAL A 119 -2.49 10.14 -7.45
N ILE A 120 -1.44 9.54 -7.99
CA ILE A 120 -1.52 8.37 -8.85
C ILE A 120 -0.89 7.18 -8.12
N LEU A 121 -1.65 6.10 -7.91
CA LEU A 121 -1.05 4.81 -7.59
C LEU A 121 -0.50 4.22 -8.89
N GLU A 122 0.83 4.15 -9.01
CA GLU A 122 1.50 3.71 -10.24
C GLU A 122 1.69 2.20 -10.27
N ALA A 123 2.11 1.64 -9.14
CA ALA A 123 2.41 0.23 -9.03
C ALA A 123 2.16 -0.32 -7.63
N VAL A 124 1.89 -1.62 -7.58
CA VAL A 124 1.82 -2.40 -6.36
C VAL A 124 2.65 -3.66 -6.55
N TYR A 125 3.62 -3.86 -5.66
CA TYR A 125 4.52 -5.00 -5.66
C TYR A 125 4.30 -5.82 -4.40
N ALA A 126 4.43 -7.14 -4.49
CA ALA A 126 4.37 -8.00 -3.33
C ALA A 126 5.56 -8.99 -3.32
N SER A 127 6.14 -9.20 -2.14
CA SER A 127 7.34 -10.02 -1.91
C SER A 127 7.24 -10.93 -0.69
#